data_AF-A0A7V1DTQ3-F1
#
_entry.id   AF-A0A7V1DTQ3-F1
#
_cell.length_a   1.000
_cell.length_b   1.000
_cell.length_c   1.000
_cell.angle_alpha   90.00
_cell.angle_beta   90.00
_cell.angle_gamma   90.00
#
_symmetry.space_group_name_H-M   'P 1'
#
loop_
_entity.id
_entity.type
_entity.pdbx_description
1 polymer ?
#
loop_
_entity_poly.entity_id
_entity_poly.type
_entity_poly.pdbx_seq_one_letter_code
_entity_poly.pdbx_strand_id
1 'polypeptide(L)'
;MESIVSQDRLPIGREHELLISLEAAGLGPEEAQAVIESRNNILATKVVNFIRQHGFEPTTPQRIARHIMGRENFLGVEHAIECFGGVNLTKKQLLKLAEVPYSEATLEQYKDSHVLVAVPPISILDMEKSEGKYPFAWRTDDWYKNQPFAKKRGQVGWHLIRKGLVSDSVGKPWSQQKKLLGENEEIPEARVILYTDIGLQSLAESFFFGELAYCADTASSKNGVFQIFIGYFGLEQLRIDGTKHKEMEWEGVGKLTPSAFIPHRVPGRIGLFSAIKPNQ
;
A
#
# COMPACT_ATOMS: atom_id res chain seq x y z
N MET A 1 -7.17 -17.04 -31.98
CA MET A 1 -6.58 -15.98 -31.13
C MET A 1 -6.46 -14.75 -32.00
N GLU A 2 -7.46 -13.89 -31.94
CA GLU A 2 -7.47 -12.63 -32.69
C GLU A 2 -6.48 -11.66 -32.06
N SER A 3 -5.52 -11.17 -32.86
CA SER A 3 -4.63 -10.10 -32.44
C SER A 3 -5.43 -8.81 -32.39
N ILE A 4 -5.70 -8.31 -31.18
CA ILE A 4 -6.20 -6.95 -30.99
C ILE A 4 -5.02 -6.01 -31.25
N VAL A 5 -4.74 -5.74 -32.53
CA VAL A 5 -3.87 -4.64 -32.95
C VAL A 5 -4.74 -3.39 -32.89
N SER A 6 -4.44 -2.50 -31.95
CA SER A 6 -5.05 -1.16 -31.89
C SER A 6 -4.91 -0.48 -33.26
N GLN A 7 -6.03 -0.01 -33.82
CA GLN A 7 -6.09 0.63 -35.14
C GLN A 7 -5.62 2.09 -35.14
N ASP A 8 -5.25 2.65 -33.99
CA ASP A 8 -4.78 4.03 -33.88
C ASP A 8 -3.28 4.08 -34.18
N ARG A 9 -2.93 4.39 -35.43
CA ARG A 9 -1.56 4.72 -35.81
C ARG A 9 -1.13 6.01 -35.12
N LEU A 10 0.14 6.09 -34.74
CA LEU A 10 0.71 7.34 -34.26
C LEU A 10 0.58 8.41 -35.36
N PRO A 11 0.29 9.68 -35.01
CA PRO A 11 0.33 10.76 -35.99
C PRO A 11 1.73 10.83 -36.62
N ILE A 12 1.81 11.02 -37.94
CA ILE A 12 3.05 10.99 -38.72
C ILE A 12 4.17 11.87 -38.11
N GLY A 13 3.83 13.03 -37.55
CA GLY A 13 4.81 13.89 -36.87
C GLY A 13 5.43 13.26 -35.62
N ARG A 14 4.66 12.50 -34.84
CA ARG A 14 5.13 11.84 -33.61
C ARG A 14 5.96 10.59 -33.88
N GLU A 15 5.72 9.91 -35.00
CA GLU A 15 6.55 8.76 -35.42
C GLU A 15 7.99 9.19 -35.67
N HIS A 16 8.17 10.29 -36.41
CA HIS A 16 9.50 10.81 -36.73
C HIS A 16 10.23 11.34 -35.48
N GLU A 17 9.56 12.11 -34.62
CA GLU A 17 10.15 12.59 -33.36
C GLU A 17 10.56 11.47 -32.41
N LEU A 18 9.75 10.40 -32.32
CA LEU A 18 10.08 9.21 -31.53
C LEU A 18 11.34 8.53 -32.05
N LEU A 19 11.45 8.33 -33.37
CA LEU A 19 12.63 7.72 -33.99
C LEU A 19 13.89 8.54 -33.75
N ILE A 20 13.83 9.86 -33.96
CA ILE A 20 14.96 10.77 -33.66
C ILE A 20 15.39 10.64 -32.20
N SER A 21 14.43 10.57 -31.27
CA SER A 21 14.72 10.45 -29.85
C SER A 21 15.38 9.11 -29.49
N LEU A 22 14.96 8.02 -30.13
CA LEU A 22 15.55 6.70 -29.94
C LEU A 22 16.95 6.60 -30.57
N GLU A 23 17.15 7.16 -31.76
CA GLU A 23 18.47 7.24 -32.41
C GLU A 23 19.46 8.04 -31.54
N ALA A 24 19.04 9.19 -31.01
CA ALA A 24 19.84 9.98 -30.07
C ALA A 24 20.17 9.23 -28.77
N ALA A 25 19.32 8.27 -28.37
CA ALA A 25 19.56 7.38 -27.24
C ALA A 25 20.42 6.14 -27.61
N GLY A 26 20.82 5.99 -28.87
CA GLY A 26 21.70 4.92 -29.34
C GLY A 26 21.01 3.78 -30.10
N LEU A 27 19.75 3.92 -30.53
CA LEU A 27 19.11 2.94 -31.42
C LEU A 27 19.78 2.99 -32.81
N GLY A 28 20.59 1.98 -33.13
CA GLY A 28 21.24 1.83 -34.43
C GLY A 28 20.49 0.93 -35.41
N PRO A 29 21.03 0.76 -36.63
CA PRO A 29 20.42 -0.10 -37.65
C PRO A 29 20.26 -1.56 -37.20
N GLU A 30 21.22 -2.09 -36.43
CA GLU A 30 21.18 -3.48 -35.94
C GLU A 30 20.08 -3.69 -34.92
N GLU A 31 19.95 -2.79 -33.93
CA GLU A 31 18.90 -2.84 -32.92
C GLU A 31 17.51 -2.62 -33.54
N ALA A 32 17.40 -1.68 -34.48
CA ALA A 32 16.16 -1.43 -35.21
C ALA A 32 15.71 -2.66 -36.01
N GLN A 33 16.65 -3.31 -36.72
CA GLN A 33 16.37 -4.54 -37.45
C GLN A 33 15.96 -5.68 -36.51
N ALA A 34 16.63 -5.83 -35.35
CA ALA A 34 16.27 -6.83 -34.35
C ALA A 34 14.84 -6.64 -33.81
N VAL A 35 14.40 -5.39 -33.61
CA VAL A 35 13.01 -5.09 -33.23
C VAL A 35 12.03 -5.47 -34.34
N ILE A 36 12.32 -5.12 -35.60
CA ILE A 36 11.49 -5.44 -36.78
C ILE A 36 11.32 -6.95 -36.98
N GLU A 37 12.40 -7.70 -36.85
CA GLU A 37 12.41 -9.17 -37.04
C GLU A 37 11.89 -9.92 -35.82
N SER A 38 11.62 -9.22 -34.71
CA SER A 38 11.20 -9.86 -33.48
C SER A 38 9.84 -10.56 -33.65
N ARG A 39 9.82 -11.88 -33.37
CA ARG A 39 8.62 -12.70 -33.52
C ARG A 39 7.46 -12.12 -32.73
N ASN A 40 6.32 -11.94 -33.39
CA ASN A 40 5.11 -11.36 -32.81
C ASN A 40 5.34 -9.99 -32.15
N ASN A 41 6.32 -9.21 -32.62
CA ASN A 41 6.64 -7.89 -32.12
C ASN A 41 7.02 -7.85 -30.63
N ILE A 42 7.65 -8.91 -30.12
CA ILE A 42 7.92 -9.08 -28.69
C ILE A 42 8.85 -8.00 -28.13
N LEU A 43 9.82 -7.52 -28.91
CA LEU A 43 10.75 -6.48 -28.45
C LEU A 43 10.07 -5.10 -28.38
N ALA A 44 9.31 -4.71 -29.41
CA ALA A 44 8.56 -3.45 -29.32
C ALA A 44 7.52 -3.50 -28.20
N THR A 45 6.87 -4.66 -27.97
CA THR A 45 5.96 -4.86 -26.84
C THR A 45 6.65 -4.61 -25.50
N LYS A 46 7.91 -5.06 -25.34
CA LYS A 46 8.70 -4.77 -24.14
C LYS A 46 8.97 -3.28 -23.97
N VAL A 47 9.37 -2.57 -25.02
CA VAL A 47 9.63 -1.12 -24.98
C VAL A 47 8.36 -0.35 -24.63
N VAL A 48 7.24 -0.68 -25.28
CA VAL A 48 5.93 -0.06 -24.99
C VAL A 48 5.52 -0.32 -23.54
N ASN A 49 5.69 -1.54 -23.04
CA ASN A 49 5.38 -1.88 -21.65
C ASN A 49 6.31 -1.15 -20.68
N PHE A 50 7.60 -1.06 -20.97
CA PHE A 50 8.58 -0.32 -20.16
C PHE A 50 8.19 1.16 -20.06
N ILE A 51 7.83 1.79 -21.18
CA ILE A 51 7.36 3.19 -21.21
C ILE A 51 6.07 3.34 -20.41
N ARG A 52 5.09 2.44 -20.61
CA ARG A 52 3.81 2.44 -19.86
C ARG A 52 4.02 2.24 -18.36
N GLN A 53 5.04 1.48 -17.97
CA GLN A 53 5.43 1.25 -16.58
C GLN A 53 6.40 2.33 -16.07
N HIS A 54 6.49 3.47 -16.74
CA HIS A 54 7.35 4.61 -16.37
C HIS A 54 8.83 4.24 -16.19
N GLY A 55 9.30 3.29 -16.99
CA GLY A 55 10.68 2.81 -16.98
C GLY A 55 11.01 1.84 -15.84
N PHE A 56 10.01 1.24 -15.21
CA PHE A 56 10.19 0.18 -14.23
C PHE A 56 10.05 -1.20 -14.86
N GLU A 57 11.00 -2.10 -14.57
CA GLU A 57 10.90 -3.53 -14.90
C GLU A 57 11.05 -4.35 -13.61
N PRO A 58 10.10 -5.25 -13.29
CA PRO A 58 10.16 -6.02 -12.05
C PRO A 58 11.28 -7.07 -12.10
N THR A 59 11.96 -7.24 -10.97
CA THR A 59 13.04 -8.23 -10.83
C THR A 59 12.50 -9.67 -10.81
N THR A 60 13.37 -10.66 -11.02
CA THR A 60 12.99 -12.07 -10.92
C THR A 60 12.35 -12.41 -9.56
N PRO A 61 12.91 -12.02 -8.40
CA PRO A 61 12.26 -12.23 -7.10
C PRO A 61 10.86 -11.61 -7.01
N GLN A 62 10.66 -10.40 -7.52
CA GLN A 62 9.35 -9.74 -7.53
C GLN A 62 8.34 -10.49 -8.41
N ARG A 63 8.77 -11.00 -9.57
CA ARG A 63 7.93 -11.79 -10.46
C ARG A 63 7.51 -13.12 -9.83
N ILE A 64 8.43 -13.79 -9.13
CA ILE A 64 8.14 -15.02 -8.38
C ILE A 64 7.14 -14.72 -7.24
N ALA A 65 7.42 -13.69 -6.43
CA ALA A 65 6.54 -13.30 -5.34
C ALA A 65 5.13 -12.94 -5.83
N ARG A 66 5.02 -12.20 -6.93
CA ARG A 66 3.73 -11.89 -7.58
C ARG A 66 3.01 -13.15 -8.09
N HIS A 67 3.75 -14.13 -8.60
CA HIS A 67 3.17 -15.39 -9.05
C HIS A 67 2.58 -16.19 -7.88
N ILE A 68 3.31 -16.29 -6.76
CA ILE A 68 2.88 -17.01 -5.55
C ILE A 68 1.69 -16.32 -4.87
N MET A 69 1.81 -15.01 -4.63
CA MET A 69 0.79 -14.23 -3.92
C MET A 69 -0.49 -14.05 -4.77
N GLY A 70 -0.37 -14.14 -6.09
CA GLY A 70 -1.43 -13.80 -7.02
C GLY A 70 -1.58 -12.29 -7.22
N ARG A 71 -2.33 -11.91 -8.26
CA ARG A 71 -2.52 -10.49 -8.64
C ARG A 71 -3.19 -9.68 -7.54
N GLU A 72 -4.04 -10.32 -6.75
CA GLU A 72 -4.97 -9.66 -5.83
C GLU A 72 -4.33 -9.43 -4.45
N ASN A 73 -3.26 -10.17 -4.14
CA ASN A 73 -2.52 -10.07 -2.87
C ASN A 73 -1.07 -9.57 -3.08
N PHE A 74 -0.80 -8.88 -4.19
CA PHE A 74 0.52 -8.35 -4.49
C PHE A 74 0.44 -6.89 -4.97
N LEU A 75 0.99 -5.99 -4.16
CA LEU A 75 1.16 -4.58 -4.49
C LEU A 75 2.65 -4.27 -4.67
N GLY A 76 3.14 -4.43 -5.89
CA GLY A 76 4.53 -4.16 -6.26
C GLY A 76 4.86 -2.67 -6.41
N VAL A 77 6.11 -2.38 -6.79
CA VAL A 77 6.63 -1.01 -7.01
C VAL A 77 5.80 -0.25 -8.05
N GLU A 78 5.27 -0.96 -9.04
CA GLU A 78 4.39 -0.41 -10.07
C GLU A 78 3.16 0.27 -9.46
N HIS A 79 2.56 -0.30 -8.41
CA HIS A 79 1.39 0.28 -7.76
C HIS A 79 1.73 1.58 -7.04
N ALA A 80 2.94 1.71 -6.50
CA ALA A 80 3.39 2.95 -5.87
C ALA A 80 3.45 4.11 -6.87
N ILE A 81 3.87 3.82 -8.10
CA ILE A 81 3.97 4.80 -9.19
C ILE A 81 2.56 5.18 -9.67
N GLU A 82 1.71 4.18 -9.91
CA GLU A 82 0.35 4.37 -10.44
C GLU A 82 -0.59 5.07 -9.45
N CYS A 83 -0.64 4.61 -8.19
CA CYS A 83 -1.63 5.10 -7.22
C CYS A 83 -1.30 6.48 -6.67
N PHE A 84 -0.01 6.83 -6.58
CA PHE A 84 0.43 8.03 -5.86
C PHE A 84 1.14 9.07 -6.76
N GLY A 85 1.17 8.86 -8.08
CA GLY A 85 1.40 9.86 -9.12
C GLY A 85 2.70 10.68 -9.08
N GLY A 86 3.60 10.42 -8.12
CA GLY A 86 4.77 11.27 -7.87
C GLY A 86 5.81 10.67 -6.93
N VAL A 87 5.71 9.36 -6.62
CA VAL A 87 6.72 8.68 -5.81
C VAL A 87 7.90 8.30 -6.70
N ASN A 88 8.83 9.25 -6.86
CA ASN A 88 10.10 8.99 -7.53
C ASN A 88 11.04 8.25 -6.58
N LEU A 89 11.09 6.92 -6.71
CA LEU A 89 12.06 6.11 -5.99
C LEU A 89 13.47 6.34 -6.55
N THR A 90 14.40 6.65 -5.65
CA THR A 90 15.82 6.72 -5.99
C THR A 90 16.35 5.33 -6.37
N LYS A 91 17.46 5.28 -7.12
CA LYS A 91 18.14 4.01 -7.45
C LYS A 91 18.42 3.14 -6.21
N LYS A 92 18.82 3.76 -5.09
CA LYS A 92 19.06 3.06 -3.82
C LYS A 92 17.79 2.44 -3.24
N GLN A 93 16.65 3.10 -3.38
CA GLN A 93 15.36 2.57 -2.92
C GLN A 93 14.85 1.44 -3.83
N LEU A 94 15.02 1.59 -5.14
CA LEU A 94 14.72 0.52 -6.11
C LEU A 94 15.55 -0.72 -5.85
N LEU A 95 16.85 -0.57 -5.57
CA LEU A 95 17.71 -1.70 -5.18
C LEU A 95 17.25 -2.39 -3.89
N LYS A 96 16.71 -1.64 -2.92
CA LYS A 96 16.15 -2.25 -1.71
C LYS A 96 14.86 -3.03 -1.98
N LEU A 97 14.04 -2.57 -2.92
CA LEU A 97 12.80 -3.26 -3.31
C LEU A 97 13.04 -4.39 -4.31
N ALA A 98 14.21 -4.42 -4.97
CA ALA A 98 14.60 -5.48 -5.90
C ALA A 98 14.58 -6.87 -5.24
N GLU A 99 14.93 -6.93 -3.96
CA GLU A 99 14.92 -8.14 -3.15
C GLU A 99 13.62 -8.22 -2.32
N VAL A 100 12.93 -9.35 -2.40
CA VAL A 100 11.75 -9.63 -1.56
C VAL A 100 12.23 -10.41 -0.33
N PRO A 101 12.11 -9.88 0.89
CA PRO A 101 12.75 -10.43 2.09
C PRO A 101 11.92 -11.55 2.75
N TYR A 102 11.19 -12.32 1.95
CA TYR A 102 10.36 -13.44 2.40
C TYR A 102 10.69 -14.65 1.52
N SER A 103 10.85 -15.80 2.15
CA SER A 103 11.08 -17.05 1.40
C SER A 103 9.84 -17.43 0.61
N GLU A 104 10.01 -18.17 -0.49
CA GLU A 104 8.88 -18.72 -1.26
C GLU A 104 7.94 -19.54 -0.37
N ALA A 105 8.48 -20.34 0.57
CA ALA A 105 7.69 -21.10 1.53
C ALA A 105 6.84 -20.20 2.46
N THR A 106 7.39 -19.08 2.90
CA THR A 106 6.66 -18.07 3.67
C THR A 106 5.53 -17.46 2.85
N LEU A 107 5.80 -17.10 1.59
CA LEU A 107 4.79 -16.52 0.70
C LEU A 107 3.67 -17.53 0.41
N GLU A 108 4.00 -18.79 0.14
CA GLU A 108 3.02 -19.87 -0.07
C GLU A 108 2.14 -20.10 1.16
N GLN A 109 2.71 -20.03 2.36
CA GLN A 109 1.96 -20.17 3.61
C GLN A 109 0.91 -19.05 3.79
N TYR A 110 1.20 -17.83 3.32
CA TYR A 110 0.40 -16.64 3.62
C TYR A 110 -0.37 -16.06 2.44
N LYS A 111 -0.23 -16.61 1.22
CA LYS A 111 -0.82 -16.08 -0.01
C LYS A 111 -2.33 -15.82 0.06
N ASP A 112 -3.08 -16.63 0.80
CA ASP A 112 -4.53 -16.51 0.89
C ASP A 112 -4.99 -15.59 2.03
N SER A 113 -4.11 -15.26 2.98
CA SER A 113 -4.43 -14.52 4.20
C SER A 113 -3.73 -13.18 4.33
N HIS A 114 -2.74 -12.89 3.50
CA HIS A 114 -1.93 -11.68 3.56
C HIS A 114 -1.77 -11.05 2.18
N VAL A 115 -1.42 -9.77 2.14
CA VAL A 115 -1.00 -9.01 0.95
C VAL A 115 0.47 -8.67 1.10
N LEU A 116 1.26 -8.94 0.07
CA LEU A 116 2.65 -8.50 -0.03
C LEU A 116 2.71 -7.12 -0.68
N VAL A 117 3.29 -6.15 0.02
CA VAL A 117 3.23 -4.73 -0.37
C VAL A 117 4.61 -4.09 -0.35
N ALA A 118 5.03 -3.48 -1.46
CA ALA A 118 6.22 -2.66 -1.57
C ALA A 118 5.89 -1.22 -1.14
N VAL A 119 6.21 -0.87 0.10
CA VAL A 119 5.88 0.46 0.64
C VAL A 119 7.03 1.43 0.39
N PRO A 120 6.83 2.51 -0.38
CA PRO A 120 7.82 3.56 -0.56
C PRO A 120 7.95 4.44 0.71
N PRO A 121 8.96 5.32 0.78
CA PRO A 121 9.02 6.30 1.85
C PRO A 121 8.02 7.42 1.59
N ILE A 122 6.75 7.18 1.96
CA ILE A 122 5.61 8.06 1.80
C ILE A 122 4.90 8.25 3.15
N SER A 123 4.53 9.49 3.48
CA SER A 123 3.77 9.80 4.69
C SER A 123 2.26 9.82 4.44
N ILE A 124 1.45 9.81 5.50
CA ILE A 124 0.00 9.98 5.40
C ILE A 124 -0.35 11.30 4.69
N LEU A 125 0.39 12.37 5.00
CA LEU A 125 0.18 13.68 4.36
C LEU A 125 0.60 13.71 2.89
N ASP A 126 1.57 12.90 2.48
CA ASP A 126 1.93 12.78 1.07
C ASP A 126 0.83 12.02 0.30
N MET A 127 0.28 10.94 0.89
CA MET A 127 -0.86 10.21 0.32
C MET A 127 -2.06 11.15 0.15
N GLU A 128 -2.42 11.90 1.19
CA GLU A 128 -3.53 12.85 1.13
C GLU A 128 -3.39 13.91 0.01
N LYS A 129 -2.16 14.38 -0.24
CA LYS A 129 -1.87 15.38 -1.27
C LYS A 129 -1.82 14.82 -2.68
N SER A 130 -1.56 13.53 -2.83
CA SER A 130 -1.47 12.95 -4.17
C SER A 130 -2.82 13.05 -4.87
N GLU A 131 -2.80 13.38 -6.16
CA GLU A 131 -3.99 13.61 -7.00
C GLU A 131 -4.78 12.31 -7.29
N GLY A 132 -4.62 11.29 -6.44
CA GLY A 132 -5.29 10.01 -6.56
C GLY A 132 -6.80 10.16 -6.48
N LYS A 133 -7.50 9.47 -7.38
CA LYS A 133 -8.96 9.29 -7.32
C LYS A 133 -9.30 8.29 -6.21
N TYR A 134 -9.19 8.73 -4.96
CA TYR A 134 -9.65 7.93 -3.84
C TYR A 134 -11.18 7.79 -3.91
N PRO A 135 -11.74 6.58 -3.70
CA PRO A 135 -13.18 6.42 -3.61
C PRO A 135 -13.75 6.89 -2.25
N PHE A 136 -12.91 7.51 -1.40
CA PHE A 136 -13.28 8.04 -0.09
C PHE A 136 -12.83 9.48 0.09
N ALA A 137 -13.57 10.21 0.93
CA ALA A 137 -13.15 11.54 1.38
C ALA A 137 -12.21 11.42 2.58
N TRP A 138 -11.17 12.25 2.58
CA TRP A 138 -10.39 12.54 3.78
C TRP A 138 -11.27 13.33 4.75
N ARG A 139 -11.30 12.93 6.02
CA ARG A 139 -12.06 13.66 7.03
C ARG A 139 -11.42 15.04 7.28
N THR A 140 -12.26 16.05 7.48
CA THR A 140 -11.84 17.45 7.65
C THR A 140 -11.31 17.80 9.04
N ASP A 141 -11.38 16.88 10.01
CA ASP A 141 -10.81 17.09 11.34
C ASP A 141 -9.34 16.67 11.40
N ASP A 142 -8.52 17.57 10.89
CA ASP A 142 -7.09 17.49 10.62
C ASP A 142 -6.18 17.37 11.85
N TRP A 143 -6.67 16.93 13.00
CA TRP A 143 -5.88 16.87 14.24
C TRP A 143 -4.59 16.06 14.04
N TYR A 144 -4.67 14.98 13.26
CA TYR A 144 -3.55 14.10 12.93
C TYR A 144 -2.49 14.80 12.07
N LYS A 145 -2.84 15.84 11.30
CA LYS A 145 -1.90 16.56 10.42
C LYS A 145 -0.78 17.25 11.21
N ASN A 146 -1.04 17.56 12.46
CA ASN A 146 -0.06 18.14 13.37
C ASN A 146 0.77 17.09 14.12
N GLN A 147 0.47 15.81 13.98
CA GLN A 147 1.14 14.73 14.70
C GLN A 147 2.39 14.24 13.96
N PRO A 148 3.45 13.83 14.70
CA PRO A 148 4.67 13.31 14.08
C PRO A 148 4.44 12.08 13.20
N PHE A 149 3.55 11.16 13.60
CA PHE A 149 3.31 9.93 12.85
C PHE A 149 2.76 10.19 11.44
N ALA A 150 1.91 11.22 11.27
CA ALA A 150 1.31 11.55 9.98
C ALA A 150 2.33 12.11 8.98
N LYS A 151 3.40 12.76 9.48
CA LYS A 151 4.50 13.34 8.69
C LYS A 151 5.62 12.32 8.41
N LYS A 152 5.62 11.19 9.13
CA LYS A 152 6.66 10.17 9.03
C LYS A 152 6.55 9.46 7.68
N ARG A 153 7.59 9.56 6.85
CA ARG A 153 7.69 8.84 5.57
C ARG A 153 8.14 7.38 5.73
N GLY A 154 8.79 7.08 6.85
CA GLY A 154 9.34 5.76 7.16
C GLY A 154 10.43 5.32 6.17
N GLN A 155 10.80 4.05 6.27
CA GLN A 155 11.77 3.43 5.36
C GLN A 155 11.05 2.72 4.22
N VAL A 156 11.74 2.64 3.08
CA VAL A 156 11.32 1.79 1.96
C VAL A 156 11.47 0.32 2.35
N GLY A 157 10.49 -0.52 2.00
CA GLY A 157 10.57 -1.95 2.27
C GLY A 157 9.33 -2.73 1.87
N TRP A 158 9.44 -4.06 1.95
CA TRP A 158 8.34 -4.98 1.73
C TRP A 158 7.66 -5.36 3.04
N HIS A 159 6.33 -5.35 3.04
CA HIS A 159 5.50 -5.74 4.17
C HIS A 159 4.52 -6.83 3.75
N LEU A 160 4.42 -7.91 4.52
CA LEU A 160 3.44 -8.97 4.30
C LEU A 160 2.31 -8.82 5.33
N ILE A 161 1.22 -8.16 4.94
CA ILE A 161 0.20 -7.60 5.85
C ILE A 161 -1.05 -8.48 5.83
N ARG A 162 -1.60 -8.80 7.01
CA ARG A 162 -2.80 -9.63 7.14
C ARG A 162 -4.02 -8.97 6.51
N LYS A 163 -4.84 -9.77 5.84
CA LYS A 163 -6.15 -9.41 5.30
C LYS A 163 -7.18 -9.56 6.41
N GLY A 164 -7.55 -8.43 7.02
CA GLY A 164 -8.47 -8.36 8.16
C GLY A 164 -7.79 -8.44 9.52
N LEU A 165 -8.60 -8.26 10.57
CA LEU A 165 -8.13 -8.24 11.95
C LEU A 165 -7.60 -9.59 12.42
N VAL A 166 -6.66 -9.56 13.37
CA VAL A 166 -6.24 -10.71 14.14
C VAL A 166 -7.46 -11.29 14.87
N SER A 167 -7.70 -12.59 14.72
CA SER A 167 -8.81 -13.29 15.33
C SER A 167 -8.85 -13.06 16.85
N ASP A 168 -10.05 -12.85 17.39
CA ASP A 168 -10.29 -12.58 18.81
C ASP A 168 -9.61 -11.32 19.39
N SER A 169 -9.05 -10.44 18.57
CA SER A 169 -8.48 -9.17 19.05
C SER A 169 -9.55 -8.12 19.32
N VAL A 170 -10.69 -8.21 18.63
CA VAL A 170 -11.76 -7.22 18.69
C VAL A 170 -12.27 -7.01 20.10
N GLY A 171 -12.31 -5.75 20.54
CA GLY A 171 -12.89 -5.37 21.83
C GLY A 171 -12.02 -5.72 23.05
N LYS A 172 -10.83 -6.30 22.85
CA LYS A 172 -9.89 -6.55 23.95
C LYS A 172 -9.02 -5.34 24.25
N PRO A 173 -8.56 -5.16 25.50
CA PRO A 173 -7.53 -4.17 25.83
C PRO A 173 -6.26 -4.37 25.01
N TRP A 174 -5.55 -3.28 24.70
CA TRP A 174 -4.31 -3.29 23.92
C TRP A 174 -3.28 -4.35 24.39
N SER A 175 -3.08 -4.45 25.71
CA SER A 175 -2.13 -5.41 26.29
C SER A 175 -2.52 -6.87 26.04
N GLN A 176 -3.82 -7.17 25.91
CA GLN A 176 -4.33 -8.49 25.57
C GLN A 176 -4.27 -8.75 24.07
N GLN A 177 -4.61 -7.75 23.24
CA GLN A 177 -4.50 -7.88 21.79
C GLN A 177 -3.08 -8.24 21.35
N LYS A 178 -2.05 -7.58 21.92
CA LYS A 178 -0.64 -7.88 21.62
C LYS A 178 -0.23 -9.33 21.92
N LYS A 179 -0.89 -9.99 22.86
CA LYS A 179 -0.63 -11.40 23.20
C LYS A 179 -1.19 -12.38 22.16
N LEU A 180 -2.05 -11.91 21.26
CA LEU A 180 -2.64 -12.72 20.18
C LEU A 180 -1.76 -12.73 18.92
N LEU A 181 -0.73 -11.90 18.86
CA LEU A 181 0.24 -11.92 17.76
C LEU A 181 1.08 -13.20 17.83
N GLY A 182 1.29 -13.81 16.67
CA GLY A 182 2.29 -14.84 16.49
C GLY A 182 3.71 -14.32 16.72
N GLU A 183 4.66 -15.21 16.94
CA GLU A 183 6.08 -14.88 17.18
C GLU A 183 6.69 -14.03 16.05
N ASN A 184 6.30 -14.37 14.82
CA ASN A 184 6.76 -13.72 13.59
C ASN A 184 5.86 -12.56 13.16
N GLU A 185 4.89 -12.16 13.97
CA GLU A 185 4.00 -11.04 13.66
C GLU A 185 4.46 -9.74 14.33
N GLU A 186 4.20 -8.63 13.67
CA GLU A 186 4.35 -7.27 14.18
C GLU A 186 3.12 -6.42 13.84
N ILE A 187 3.00 -5.29 14.52
CA ILE A 187 1.89 -4.35 14.29
C ILE A 187 2.38 -3.33 13.26
N PRO A 188 1.71 -3.17 12.11
CA PRO A 188 2.17 -2.22 11.10
C PRO A 188 2.01 -0.77 11.55
N GLU A 189 2.82 0.12 10.96
CA GLU A 189 2.64 1.56 11.08
C GLU A 189 1.36 2.01 10.35
N ALA A 190 0.76 3.09 10.84
CA ALA A 190 -0.42 3.73 10.30
C ALA A 190 -0.29 4.04 8.80
N ARG A 191 0.89 4.54 8.39
CA ARG A 191 1.17 4.81 6.97
C ARG A 191 1.14 3.53 6.12
N VAL A 192 1.55 2.39 6.67
CA VAL A 192 1.64 1.10 5.96
C VAL A 192 0.24 0.54 5.76
N ILE A 193 -0.60 0.57 6.80
CA ILE A 193 -2.01 0.17 6.71
C ILE A 193 -2.74 1.03 5.67
N LEU A 194 -2.59 2.36 5.76
CA LEU A 194 -3.26 3.29 4.84
C LEU A 194 -2.81 3.12 3.39
N TYR A 195 -1.51 3.02 3.17
CA TYR A 195 -0.95 2.78 1.83
C TYR A 195 -1.50 1.49 1.21
N THR A 196 -1.55 0.43 2.03
CA THR A 196 -2.02 -0.89 1.60
C THR A 196 -3.50 -0.86 1.23
N ASP A 197 -4.33 -0.25 2.08
CA ASP A 197 -5.76 -0.14 1.80
C ASP A 197 -6.03 0.67 0.53
N ILE A 198 -5.38 1.83 0.34
CA ILE A 198 -5.48 2.62 -0.89
C ILE A 198 -5.09 1.79 -2.12
N GLY A 199 -3.98 1.05 -2.04
CA GLY A 199 -3.49 0.22 -3.14
C GLY A 199 -4.41 -0.96 -3.47
N LEU A 200 -5.11 -1.52 -2.49
CA LEU A 200 -6.09 -2.59 -2.73
C LEU A 200 -7.38 -2.04 -3.36
N GLN A 201 -7.83 -0.86 -2.92
CA GLN A 201 -9.01 -0.21 -3.50
C GLN A 201 -8.82 0.13 -4.98
N SER A 202 -7.60 0.46 -5.43
CA SER A 202 -7.33 0.68 -6.85
C SER A 202 -7.44 -0.60 -7.69
N LEU A 203 -7.41 -1.77 -7.05
CA LEU A 203 -7.67 -3.08 -7.67
C LEU A 203 -9.14 -3.50 -7.58
N ALA A 204 -10.03 -2.60 -7.13
CA ALA A 204 -11.44 -2.89 -6.81
C ALA A 204 -11.63 -3.93 -5.68
N GLU A 205 -10.57 -4.17 -4.90
CA GLU A 205 -10.60 -4.99 -3.70
C GLU A 205 -10.73 -4.08 -2.48
N SER A 206 -11.47 -4.50 -1.45
CA SER A 206 -11.54 -3.76 -0.19
C SER A 206 -11.50 -4.73 0.98
N PHE A 207 -10.44 -4.64 1.78
CA PHE A 207 -10.24 -5.54 2.92
C PHE A 207 -10.74 -4.96 4.25
N PHE A 208 -10.91 -3.64 4.34
CA PHE A 208 -11.03 -2.93 5.63
C PHE A 208 -12.41 -2.28 5.83
N PHE A 209 -13.45 -2.87 5.24
CA PHE A 209 -14.78 -2.27 5.22
C PHE A 209 -15.44 -2.27 6.61
N GLY A 210 -15.47 -1.10 7.25
CA GLY A 210 -16.14 -0.88 8.54
C GLY A 210 -15.40 -1.37 9.79
N GLU A 211 -14.14 -1.80 9.67
CA GLU A 211 -13.30 -2.19 10.82
C GLU A 211 -12.30 -1.08 11.20
N LEU A 212 -11.84 -1.11 12.45
CA LEU A 212 -10.82 -0.20 12.98
C LEU A 212 -9.58 -0.99 13.43
N ALA A 213 -8.44 -0.57 12.92
CA ALA A 213 -7.13 -1.21 13.06
C ALA A 213 -6.23 -0.42 13.98
N TYR A 214 -5.81 -0.98 15.12
CA TYR A 214 -4.68 -0.41 15.82
C TYR A 214 -3.39 -0.50 14.99
N CYS A 215 -2.63 0.59 15.03
CA CYS A 215 -1.34 0.73 14.37
C CYS A 215 -0.22 0.75 15.42
N ALA A 216 1.03 0.61 15.02
CA ALA A 216 2.17 0.76 15.94
C ALA A 216 2.36 2.20 16.46
N ASP A 217 1.86 3.19 15.72
CA ASP A 217 2.07 4.60 16.04
C ASP A 217 1.33 5.07 17.28
N THR A 218 1.93 6.05 17.95
CA THR A 218 1.33 6.75 19.10
C THR A 218 1.34 8.26 18.88
N ALA A 219 0.36 8.96 19.43
CA ALA A 219 0.35 10.41 19.53
C ALA A 219 0.43 10.86 20.99
N SER A 220 1.18 11.94 21.22
CA SER A 220 1.28 12.59 22.54
C SER A 220 0.41 13.83 22.56
N SER A 221 -0.40 13.99 23.59
CA SER A 221 -1.13 15.23 23.86
C SER A 221 -1.01 15.61 25.34
N LYS A 222 -1.53 16.79 25.71
CA LYS A 222 -1.61 17.22 27.13
C LYS A 222 -2.31 16.19 28.02
N ASN A 223 -3.16 15.36 27.44
CA ASN A 223 -3.98 14.38 28.14
C ASN A 223 -3.34 12.97 28.20
N GLY A 224 -2.12 12.79 27.67
CA GLY A 224 -1.38 11.53 27.70
C GLY A 224 -0.96 11.01 26.33
N VAL A 225 -0.59 9.73 26.27
CA VAL A 225 -0.22 9.02 25.05
C VAL A 225 -1.41 8.20 24.55
N PHE A 226 -1.68 8.31 23.25
CA PHE A 226 -2.79 7.68 22.55
C PHE A 226 -2.24 6.68 21.54
N GLN A 227 -2.79 5.47 21.52
CA GLN A 227 -2.54 4.48 20.47
C GLN A 227 -3.35 4.88 19.24
N ILE A 228 -2.67 4.96 18.09
CA ILE A 228 -3.33 5.32 16.83
C ILE A 228 -4.09 4.13 16.28
N PHE A 229 -5.26 4.41 15.71
CA PHE A 229 -5.99 3.47 14.90
C PHE A 229 -6.49 4.11 13.61
N ILE A 230 -6.64 3.29 12.57
CA ILE A 230 -7.14 3.69 11.25
C ILE A 230 -8.27 2.75 10.84
N GLY A 231 -9.29 3.26 10.15
CA GLY A 231 -10.33 2.40 9.59
C GLY A 231 -11.51 3.17 8.99
N TYR A 232 -12.67 2.50 8.92
CA TYR A 232 -13.88 3.04 8.26
C TYR A 232 -13.74 3.32 6.76
N PHE A 233 -12.87 2.58 6.11
CA PHE A 233 -12.67 2.67 4.67
C PHE A 233 -13.96 2.29 3.91
N GLY A 234 -14.33 3.10 2.91
CA GLY A 234 -15.42 2.80 1.98
C GLY A 234 -16.86 3.06 2.45
N LEU A 235 -17.11 3.37 3.73
CA LEU A 235 -18.48 3.60 4.23
C LEU A 235 -18.93 5.06 4.13
N GLU A 236 -18.13 6.02 4.61
CA GLU A 236 -18.42 7.46 4.44
C GLU A 236 -17.14 8.31 4.43
N GLN A 237 -16.18 8.06 5.33
CA GLN A 237 -14.90 8.80 5.43
C GLN A 237 -13.80 7.94 6.07
N LEU A 238 -12.55 8.08 5.59
CA LEU A 238 -11.37 7.54 6.25
C LEU A 238 -11.26 8.11 7.68
N ARG A 239 -11.14 7.24 8.68
CA ARG A 239 -10.91 7.65 10.07
C ARG A 239 -9.47 7.38 10.50
N ILE A 240 -8.81 8.44 10.97
CA ILE A 240 -7.52 8.39 11.65
C ILE A 240 -7.71 9.05 13.02
N ASP A 241 -7.54 8.27 14.10
CA ASP A 241 -7.86 8.73 15.45
C ASP A 241 -6.97 8.01 16.50
N GLY A 242 -7.10 8.38 17.77
CA GLY A 242 -6.29 7.82 18.85
C GLY A 242 -7.08 7.54 20.13
N THR A 243 -6.69 6.51 20.88
CA THR A 243 -7.32 6.17 22.18
C THR A 243 -6.29 5.87 23.25
N LYS A 244 -6.61 6.16 24.51
CA LYS A 244 -5.74 5.84 25.65
C LYS A 244 -5.78 4.35 25.96
N HIS A 245 -4.65 3.81 26.42
CA HIS A 245 -4.52 2.39 26.80
C HIS A 245 -5.45 1.90 27.93
N LYS A 246 -6.10 2.81 28.67
CA LYS A 246 -6.87 2.47 29.90
C LYS A 246 -8.40 2.48 29.74
N GLU A 247 -8.96 2.84 28.59
CA GLU A 247 -10.40 3.21 28.52
C GLU A 247 -11.18 2.46 27.43
N MET A 248 -10.96 1.15 27.29
CA MET A 248 -11.95 0.28 26.65
C MET A 248 -12.17 -0.96 27.50
N GLU A 249 -12.77 -0.76 28.68
CA GLU A 249 -13.64 -1.78 29.25
C GLU A 249 -15.00 -1.62 28.57
N TRP A 250 -15.38 -2.63 27.77
CA TRP A 250 -16.67 -2.67 27.10
C TRP A 250 -17.71 -3.15 28.11
N GLU A 251 -18.17 -2.28 29.00
CA GLU A 251 -19.38 -2.55 29.78
C GLU A 251 -20.58 -2.29 28.87
N GLY A 252 -21.30 -3.37 28.52
CA GLY A 252 -22.40 -3.33 27.57
C GLY A 252 -23.40 -2.19 27.84
N VAL A 253 -23.88 -1.58 26.76
CA VAL A 253 -25.06 -0.68 26.66
C VAL A 253 -25.39 0.08 27.97
N GLY A 254 -24.53 1.00 28.39
CA GLY A 254 -24.74 1.73 29.65
C GLY A 254 -24.06 3.10 29.69
N LYS A 255 -24.86 4.15 29.51
CA LYS A 255 -24.68 5.59 29.86
C LYS A 255 -23.25 6.07 30.25
N LEU A 256 -22.66 6.89 29.38
CA LEU A 256 -21.54 7.77 29.71
C LEU A 256 -22.04 9.13 30.25
N THR A 257 -21.53 9.55 31.41
CA THR A 257 -21.51 10.96 31.86
C THR A 257 -20.09 11.52 31.85
N PRO A 258 -19.93 12.84 31.65
CA PRO A 258 -18.78 13.40 30.95
C PRO A 258 -17.81 14.18 31.87
N SER A 259 -16.51 14.05 31.63
CA SER A 259 -15.66 15.23 31.49
C SER A 259 -14.43 14.93 30.63
N ALA A 260 -14.22 15.77 29.61
CA ALA A 260 -13.08 15.81 28.68
C ALA A 260 -12.96 14.74 27.56
N PHE A 261 -14.04 14.03 27.22
CA PHE A 261 -14.10 13.23 25.99
C PHE A 261 -15.02 13.93 24.99
N ILE A 262 -14.53 14.27 23.78
CA ILE A 262 -15.39 14.69 22.67
C ILE A 262 -15.89 13.39 22.02
N PRO A 263 -17.15 12.96 22.26
CA PRO A 263 -17.65 11.69 21.83
C PRO A 263 -18.42 11.92 20.52
N HIS A 264 -17.78 11.71 19.39
CA HIS A 264 -18.53 11.34 18.19
C HIS A 264 -18.65 9.82 18.17
N ARG A 265 -19.81 9.37 18.66
CA ARG A 265 -20.35 8.00 18.63
C ARG A 265 -19.81 7.19 17.48
N VAL A 266 -19.12 6.07 17.75
CA VAL A 266 -18.97 5.03 16.73
C VAL A 266 -19.02 3.64 17.39
N PRO A 267 -20.01 2.79 17.06
CA PRO A 267 -20.08 1.38 17.46
C PRO A 267 -19.18 0.53 16.54
N GLY A 268 -17.89 0.86 16.45
CA GLY A 268 -16.93 0.16 15.60
C GLY A 268 -16.21 -0.95 16.36
N ARG A 269 -16.06 -2.11 15.71
CA ARG A 269 -15.17 -3.19 16.18
C ARG A 269 -13.72 -2.75 15.97
N ILE A 270 -13.00 -2.49 17.06
CA ILE A 270 -11.57 -2.15 17.04
C ILE A 270 -10.77 -3.40 17.39
N GLY A 271 -9.85 -3.80 16.51
CA GLY A 271 -8.93 -4.91 16.73
C GLY A 271 -7.52 -4.60 16.28
N LEU A 272 -6.71 -5.65 16.19
CA LEU A 272 -5.30 -5.58 15.83
C LEU A 272 -5.08 -6.01 14.38
N PHE A 273 -4.24 -5.27 13.65
CA PHE A 273 -3.63 -5.79 12.42
C PHE A 273 -2.25 -6.35 12.72
N SER A 274 -1.87 -7.36 11.93
CA SER A 274 -0.53 -7.93 11.94
C SER A 274 0.11 -7.85 10.55
N ALA A 275 1.44 -7.81 10.55
CA ALA A 275 2.28 -8.14 9.41
C ALA A 275 3.31 -9.18 9.83
N ILE A 276 3.77 -9.99 8.88
CA ILE A 276 4.87 -10.92 9.10
C ILE A 276 6.19 -10.15 9.05
N LYS A 277 7.05 -10.37 10.04
CA LYS A 277 8.41 -9.82 10.07
C LYS A 277 9.21 -10.38 8.89
N PRO A 278 10.06 -9.57 8.24
CA PRO A 278 11.01 -10.06 7.26
C PRO A 278 11.91 -11.16 7.86
N ASN A 279 12.36 -12.10 7.02
CA ASN A 279 13.40 -13.03 7.42
C ASN A 279 14.66 -12.21 7.79
N GLN A 280 15.09 -12.28 9.05
CA GLN A 280 16.33 -11.63 9.51
C GLN A 280 17.57 -12.32 8.95
#